data_AF-A0A5E4QDY4-F1
#
_entry.id   AF-A0A5E4QDY4-F1
#
_cell.length_a   1.000
_cell.length_b   1.000
_cell.length_c   1.000
_cell.angle_alpha   90.00
_cell.angle_beta   90.00
_cell.angle_gamma   90.00
#
_symmetry.space_group_name_H-M   'P 1'
#
loop_
_entity.id
_entity.type
_entity.pdbx_description
1 polymer ?
#
loop_
_entity_poly.entity_id
_entity_poly.type
_entity_poly.pdbx_seq_one_letter_code
_entity_poly.pdbx_strand_id
1 'polypeptide(L)'
;MERAEQGPCRGVYQRWTFVVEKGMCVPFNYGGCRGNRNNFLTQEDCMNTCRVVLGGGGAGPVSVVPTSGQFSAGVRSNYPGLAVDSIVPIPPVLN
;
A
#
# COMPACT_ATOMS: atom_id res chain seq x y z
N MET A 1 0.48 -9.67 -16.77
CA MET A 1 0.86 -9.84 -15.34
C MET A 1 2.23 -10.50 -15.29
N GLU A 2 3.08 -10.12 -14.35
CA GLU A 2 4.41 -10.74 -14.13
C GLU A 2 4.29 -12.04 -13.30
N ARG A 3 5.25 -12.98 -13.41
CA ARG A 3 5.28 -14.23 -12.61
C ARG A 3 5.62 -13.93 -11.14
N ALA A 4 5.18 -14.76 -10.20
CA ALA A 4 5.56 -14.60 -8.79
C ALA A 4 7.08 -14.70 -8.56
N GLU A 5 7.63 -13.81 -7.74
CA GLU A 5 9.05 -13.82 -7.37
C GLU A 5 9.26 -14.09 -5.88
N GLN A 6 10.07 -15.11 -5.58
CA GLN A 6 10.49 -15.41 -4.20
C GLN A 6 11.48 -14.36 -3.68
N GLY A 7 12.31 -13.80 -4.55
CA GLY A 7 13.42 -12.92 -4.16
C GLY A 7 14.60 -13.69 -3.54
N PRO A 8 15.71 -13.01 -3.18
CA PRO A 8 16.95 -13.63 -2.75
C PRO A 8 16.97 -14.03 -1.26
N CYS A 9 16.03 -13.52 -0.46
CA CYS A 9 15.92 -13.89 0.94
C CYS A 9 15.37 -15.31 1.10
N ARG A 10 15.75 -15.99 2.20
CA ARG A 10 15.41 -17.41 2.45
C ARG A 10 14.29 -17.60 3.49
N GLY A 11 13.51 -16.56 3.74
CA GLY A 11 12.30 -16.69 4.56
C GLY A 11 11.23 -17.52 3.86
N VAL A 12 10.29 -18.07 4.62
CA VAL A 12 9.14 -18.79 4.06
C VAL A 12 7.89 -18.06 4.52
N TYR A 13 7.44 -17.12 3.70
CA TYR A 13 6.20 -16.38 3.94
C TYR A 13 5.15 -16.83 2.94
N GLN A 14 4.05 -17.39 3.44
CA GLN A 14 2.89 -17.72 2.61
C GLN A 14 2.28 -16.44 2.06
N ARG A 15 2.22 -16.34 0.73
CA ARG A 15 1.66 -15.21 -0.01
C ARG A 15 0.79 -15.71 -1.15
N TRP A 16 0.04 -14.82 -1.77
CA TRP A 16 -0.84 -15.09 -2.89
C TRP A 16 -0.32 -14.43 -4.16
N THR A 17 -0.42 -15.12 -5.29
CA THR A 17 -0.01 -14.62 -6.61
C THR A 17 -1.06 -14.96 -7.65
N PHE A 18 -1.31 -14.05 -8.58
CA PHE A 18 -2.24 -14.26 -9.68
C PHE A 18 -1.54 -14.98 -10.84
N VAL A 19 -2.08 -16.12 -11.24
CA VAL A 19 -1.62 -16.90 -12.39
C VAL A 19 -2.58 -16.69 -13.54
N VAL A 20 -2.15 -15.92 -14.55
CA VAL A 20 -2.98 -15.55 -15.71
C VAL A 20 -3.45 -16.78 -16.48
N GLU A 21 -2.59 -17.79 -16.64
CA GLU A 21 -2.91 -19.05 -17.31
C GLU A 21 -4.08 -19.79 -16.64
N LYS A 22 -4.23 -19.64 -15.33
CA LYS A 22 -5.31 -20.26 -14.54
C LYS A 22 -6.47 -19.29 -14.28
N GLY A 23 -6.30 -18.01 -14.59
CA GLY A 23 -7.25 -16.96 -14.26
C GLY A 23 -7.55 -16.81 -12.76
N MET A 24 -6.63 -17.23 -11.87
CA MET A 24 -6.90 -17.29 -10.44
C MET A 24 -5.67 -16.97 -9.59
N CYS A 25 -5.92 -16.55 -8.34
CA CYS A 25 -4.91 -16.42 -7.31
C CYS A 25 -4.59 -17.77 -6.65
N VAL A 26 -3.30 -18.07 -6.50
CA VAL A 26 -2.79 -19.29 -5.87
C VAL A 26 -1.76 -18.93 -4.79
N PRO A 27 -1.58 -19.78 -3.75
CA PRO A 27 -0.55 -19.55 -2.75
C PRO A 27 0.87 -19.82 -3.31
N PHE A 28 1.86 -19.09 -2.80
CA PHE A 28 3.28 -19.30 -3.09
C PHE A 28 4.17 -18.86 -1.91
N ASN A 29 5.42 -19.36 -1.90
CA ASN A 29 6.42 -19.03 -0.89
C ASN A 29 7.23 -17.80 -1.30
N TYR A 30 7.07 -16.71 -0.55
CA TYR A 30 7.88 -15.50 -0.68
C TYR A 30 9.08 -15.53 0.28
N GLY A 31 10.26 -15.15 -0.22
CA GLY A 31 11.54 -15.15 0.50
C GLY A 31 11.65 -14.06 1.56
N GLY A 32 10.78 -13.05 1.52
CA GLY A 32 10.73 -11.95 2.50
C GLY A 32 11.38 -10.65 2.03
N CYS A 33 12.12 -10.64 0.92
CA CYS A 33 12.67 -9.41 0.36
C CYS A 33 12.76 -9.45 -1.17
N ARG A 34 12.73 -8.26 -1.80
CA ARG A 34 12.94 -8.04 -3.24
C ARG A 34 12.15 -9.00 -4.15
N GLY A 35 10.89 -9.27 -3.79
CA GLY A 35 9.93 -9.83 -4.74
C GLY A 35 9.33 -8.72 -5.61
N ASN A 36 8.37 -9.09 -6.44
CA ASN A 36 7.64 -8.16 -7.29
C ASN A 36 6.23 -7.86 -6.79
N ARG A 37 5.46 -7.11 -7.59
CA ARG A 37 4.10 -6.67 -7.26
C ARG A 37 3.04 -7.78 -7.33
N ASN A 38 3.35 -8.94 -7.90
CA ASN A 38 2.43 -10.08 -7.94
C ASN A 38 2.54 -10.93 -6.65
N ASN A 39 2.39 -10.25 -5.51
CA ASN A 39 2.60 -10.78 -4.17
C ASN A 39 1.63 -10.10 -3.20
N PHE A 40 0.64 -10.86 -2.74
CA PHE A 40 -0.44 -10.37 -1.89
C PHE A 40 -0.49 -11.15 -0.58
N LEU A 41 -0.94 -10.51 0.50
CA LEU A 41 -1.06 -11.17 1.80
C LEU A 41 -2.28 -12.09 1.87
N THR A 42 -3.36 -11.72 1.18
CA THR A 42 -4.63 -12.46 1.16
C THR A 42 -5.04 -12.83 -0.25
N GLN A 43 -5.90 -13.85 -0.37
CA GLN A 43 -6.45 -14.27 -1.65
C GLN A 43 -7.37 -13.17 -2.22
N GLU A 44 -8.12 -12.52 -1.34
CA GLU A 44 -9.07 -11.46 -1.65
C GLU A 44 -8.36 -10.26 -2.26
N ASP A 45 -7.26 -9.78 -1.66
CA ASP A 45 -6.48 -8.67 -2.21
C ASP A 45 -5.95 -8.99 -3.61
N CYS A 46 -5.48 -10.22 -3.80
CA CYS A 46 -5.01 -10.69 -5.09
C CYS A 46 -6.13 -10.70 -6.14
N MET A 47 -7.30 -11.26 -5.80
CA MET A 47 -8.45 -11.34 -6.71
C MET A 47 -9.00 -9.95 -7.03
N ASN A 48 -9.10 -9.07 -6.03
CA ASN A 48 -9.56 -7.70 -6.19
C ASN A 48 -8.62 -6.88 -7.09
N THR A 49 -7.31 -7.11 -6.97
CA THR A 49 -6.32 -6.41 -7.80
C THR A 49 -6.30 -6.94 -9.23
N CYS A 50 -6.39 -8.26 -9.42
CA CYS A 50 -6.05 -8.90 -10.69
C CYS A 50 -7.25 -9.34 -11.53
N ARG A 51 -8.39 -9.68 -10.92
CA ARG A 51 -9.56 -10.17 -11.68
C ARG A 51 -10.25 -9.08 -12.50
N VAL A 52 -10.06 -7.81 -12.14
CA VAL A 52 -10.75 -6.65 -12.74
C VAL A 52 -10.34 -6.43 -14.21
N VAL A 53 -9.23 -7.03 -14.66
CA VAL A 53 -8.70 -6.81 -16.02
C VAL A 53 -9.49 -7.55 -17.11
N LEU A 54 -10.38 -8.50 -16.77
CA LEU A 54 -11.04 -9.37 -17.75
C LEU A 54 -12.54 -9.10 -18.01
N GLY A 55 -13.12 -8.01 -17.49
CA GLY A 55 -14.50 -7.65 -17.82
C GLY A 55 -15.02 -6.48 -17.00
N GLY A 56 -15.34 -5.37 -17.65
CA GLY A 56 -15.84 -4.15 -17.01
C GLY A 56 -17.15 -4.35 -16.24
N GLY A 57 -17.27 -3.65 -15.10
CA GLY A 57 -18.51 -3.53 -14.31
C GLY A 57 -18.37 -4.08 -12.88
N GLY A 58 -18.03 -3.20 -11.93
CA GLY A 58 -17.74 -3.58 -10.53
C GLY A 58 -18.96 -3.95 -9.68
N ALA A 59 -18.66 -4.58 -8.52
CA ALA A 59 -19.43 -4.66 -7.27
C ALA A 59 -18.57 -5.49 -6.28
N GLY A 60 -17.73 -4.97 -5.38
CA GLY A 60 -17.90 -3.98 -4.29
C GLY A 60 -17.40 -4.65 -2.98
N PRO A 61 -17.33 -3.99 -1.81
CA PRO A 61 -16.93 -2.61 -1.55
C PRO A 61 -15.42 -2.50 -1.30
N VAL A 62 -14.87 -1.33 -1.60
CA VAL A 62 -13.76 -0.76 -0.84
C VAL A 62 -14.22 -0.59 0.61
N SER A 63 -13.82 -1.49 1.52
CA SER A 63 -13.95 -1.29 2.97
C SER A 63 -13.05 -2.26 3.74
N VAL A 64 -11.80 -1.85 3.97
CA VAL A 64 -11.20 -1.95 5.31
C VAL A 64 -10.81 -0.54 5.71
N VAL A 65 -11.83 0.23 6.08
CA VAL A 65 -11.66 1.23 7.14
C VAL A 65 -11.45 0.41 8.41
N PRO A 66 -10.30 0.49 9.11
CA PRO A 66 -10.32 0.18 10.52
C PRO A 66 -11.11 1.30 11.20
N THR A 67 -12.42 1.11 11.41
CA THR A 67 -13.17 1.96 12.35
C THR A 67 -12.77 1.61 13.77
N SER A 68 -11.59 2.09 14.14
CA SER A 68 -11.30 2.58 15.48
C SER A 68 -10.88 4.04 15.32
N GLY A 69 -11.85 4.92 15.03
CA GLY A 69 -11.62 6.35 14.88
C GLY A 69 -12.69 7.11 14.10
N GLN A 70 -13.95 7.08 14.56
CA GLN A 70 -14.86 8.18 14.29
C GLN A 70 -14.31 9.43 15.01
N PHE A 71 -13.66 10.34 14.29
CA PHE A 71 -13.39 11.69 14.79
C PHE A 71 -13.86 12.73 13.78
N SER A 72 -15.16 12.76 13.53
CA SER A 72 -15.81 14.02 13.19
C SER A 72 -16.23 14.71 14.49
N ALA A 73 -15.22 15.29 15.17
CA ALA A 73 -15.32 16.45 16.05
C ALA A 73 -13.89 16.82 16.50
N GLY A 74 -13.27 17.74 15.77
CA GLY A 74 -12.10 18.54 16.17
C GLY A 74 -11.04 17.87 17.05
N VAL A 75 -9.99 17.30 16.44
CA VAL A 75 -8.72 17.19 17.15
C VAL A 75 -8.11 18.58 17.18
N ARG A 76 -8.26 19.27 18.32
CA ARG A 76 -7.43 20.42 18.66
C ARG A 76 -5.99 19.92 18.64
N SER A 77 -5.20 20.36 17.65
CA SER A 77 -3.76 20.14 17.64
C SER A 77 -3.22 20.65 18.97
N ASN A 78 -2.64 19.75 19.77
CA ASN A 78 -1.94 20.08 21.01
C ASN A 78 -0.53 20.59 20.64
N TYR A 79 -0.49 21.68 19.87
CA TYR A 79 0.72 22.45 19.59
C TYR A 79 0.39 23.94 19.75
N PRO A 80 0.56 24.52 20.94
CA PRO A 80 0.65 25.96 21.06
C PRO A 80 2.05 26.38 20.57
N GLY A 81 2.15 26.97 19.38
CA GLY A 81 3.20 27.96 19.11
C GLY A 81 4.34 27.60 18.15
N LEU A 82 4.08 27.00 16.98
CA LEU A 82 5.01 27.17 15.84
C LEU A 82 4.39 28.12 14.82
N ALA A 83 4.71 29.40 15.00
CA ALA A 83 4.43 30.46 14.03
C ALA A 83 5.15 30.16 12.71
N VAL A 84 4.39 30.20 11.63
CA VAL A 84 4.84 30.01 10.25
C VAL A 84 5.47 31.29 9.70
N ASP A 85 6.52 31.82 10.32
CA ASP A 85 7.26 32.98 9.76
C ASP A 85 8.73 32.99 10.23
N SER A 86 9.50 32.02 9.74
CA SER A 86 10.98 32.03 9.87
C SER A 86 11.65 32.12 8.50
N ILE A 87 11.15 33.01 7.64
CA ILE A 87 11.97 33.58 6.57
C ILE A 87 12.91 34.58 7.25
N VAL A 88 14.12 34.12 7.57
CA VAL A 88 15.19 35.01 8.06
C VAL A 88 15.68 35.82 6.86
N PRO A 89 15.51 37.16 6.82
CA PRO A 89 16.13 37.96 5.78
C PRO A 89 17.65 37.95 5.95
N ILE A 90 18.36 37.57 4.90
CA ILE A 90 19.82 37.65 4.81
C ILE A 90 20.19 39.15 4.90
N PRO A 91 21.01 39.61 5.86
CA PRO A 91 21.47 40.99 5.88
C PRO A 91 22.35 41.27 4.65
N PRO A 92 22.22 42.43 4.00
CA PRO A 92 23.12 42.80 2.91
C PRO A 92 24.55 42.92 3.44
N VAL A 93 25.48 42.23 2.79
CA VAL A 93 26.91 42.42 2.99
C VAL A 93 27.25 43.89 2.73
N LEU A 94 27.68 44.59 3.79
CA LEU A 94 28.26 45.92 3.65
C LEU A 94 29.73 45.74 3.21
N ASN A 95 30.07 46.51 2.16
CA ASN A 95 31.34 46.64 1.47
C ASN A 95 32.59 46.69 2.36
#